data_AF-A0A835J528-F1
#
_entry.id   AF-A0A835J528-F1
#
_cell.length_a   1.000
_cell.length_b   1.000
_cell.length_c   1.000
_cell.angle_alpha   90.00
_cell.angle_beta   90.00
_cell.angle_gamma   90.00
#
_symmetry.space_group_name_H-M   'P 1'
#
loop_
_entity.id
_entity.type
_entity.pdbx_description
1 polymer ?
#
loop_
_entity_poly.entity_id
_entity_poly.type
_entity_poly.pdbx_seq_one_letter_code
_entity_poly.pdbx_strand_id
1 'polypeptide(L)'
;MVKNSFYSHGAQGPHSDFSGPICGCTACVVIIRNNHLIVANAGDSRCVISRKGQAYSLSRDHKPDLEAEKERILKAGGFIHAGRSLILECGLYSQT
;
A
#
# COMPACT_ATOMS: atom_id res chain seq x y z
N MET A 1 12.79 7.14 6.09
CA MET A 1 12.06 6.41 7.13
C MET A 1 10.60 6.34 6.72
N VAL A 2 10.22 5.30 5.98
CA VAL A 2 8.83 5.05 5.62
C VAL A 2 8.24 4.24 6.75
N LYS A 3 7.43 4.87 7.61
CA LYS A 3 6.60 4.14 8.56
C LYS A 3 5.47 3.52 7.73
N ASN A 4 5.54 2.21 7.51
CA ASN A 4 4.50 1.47 6.81
C ASN A 4 3.28 1.37 7.75
N SER A 5 2.50 2.43 7.83
CA SER A 5 1.33 2.52 8.70
C SER A 5 0.06 2.11 7.94
N PHE A 6 -0.10 0.82 7.70
CA PHE A 6 -1.42 0.22 7.47
C PHE A 6 -1.95 -0.22 8.85
N TYR A 7 -2.38 0.73 9.67
CA TYR A 7 -3.02 0.42 10.96
C TYR A 7 -4.53 0.55 10.80
N SER A 8 -5.22 -0.58 10.97
CA SER A 8 -6.66 -0.65 11.19
C SER A 8 -6.88 -0.83 12.68
N HIS A 9 -7.76 -0.03 13.29
CA HIS A 9 -8.40 -0.44 14.53
C HIS A 9 -9.13 -1.75 14.27
N GLY A 10 -9.02 -2.72 15.19
CA GLY A 10 -9.86 -3.92 15.22
C GLY A 10 -9.14 -5.27 15.03
N ALA A 11 -7.92 -5.31 14.48
CA ALA A 11 -7.17 -6.56 14.46
C ALA A 11 -6.49 -6.77 15.82
N GLN A 12 -7.00 -7.70 16.64
CA GLN A 12 -6.32 -8.18 17.85
C GLN A 12 -5.00 -8.90 17.48
N GLY A 13 -3.99 -8.13 17.13
CA GLY A 13 -2.58 -8.51 17.24
C GLY A 13 -2.00 -7.90 18.51
N PRO A 14 -0.81 -8.33 18.97
CA PRO A 14 -0.18 -7.86 20.22
C PRO A 14 0.17 -6.35 20.27
N HIS A 15 -0.28 -5.56 19.29
CA HIS A 15 -0.13 -4.11 19.17
C HIS A 15 -1.45 -3.41 18.76
N SER A 16 -2.61 -3.90 19.22
CA SER A 16 -3.95 -3.43 18.77
C SER A 16 -4.45 -2.14 19.42
N ASP A 17 -3.79 -1.62 20.45
CA ASP A 17 -4.36 -0.57 21.33
C ASP A 17 -3.89 0.85 20.98
N PHE A 18 -3.40 1.06 19.75
CA PHE A 18 -2.91 2.37 19.33
C PHE A 18 -4.08 3.28 18.90
N SER A 19 -4.50 4.17 19.81
CA SER A 19 -5.50 5.26 19.59
C SER A 19 -4.97 6.41 18.69
N GLY A 20 -4.02 6.15 17.81
CA GLY A 20 -3.41 7.17 16.97
C GLY A 20 -4.22 7.53 15.73
N PRO A 21 -3.80 8.58 14.99
CA PRO A 21 -4.50 9.01 13.79
C PRO A 21 -4.57 7.90 12.72
N ILE A 22 -5.77 7.68 12.18
CA ILE A 22 -6.09 6.68 11.15
C ILE A 22 -5.81 7.19 9.72
N CYS A 23 -4.62 7.77 9.49
CA CYS A 23 -4.21 8.20 8.16
C CYS A 23 -2.97 7.43 7.67
N GLY A 24 -2.98 7.08 6.38
CA GLY A 24 -1.85 6.49 5.68
C GLY A 24 -1.18 7.50 4.75
N CYS A 25 0.02 7.16 4.28
CA CYS A 25 0.71 7.90 3.23
C CYS A 25 1.30 6.94 2.19
N THR A 26 1.64 7.46 1.03
CA THR A 26 2.45 6.75 0.05
C THR A 26 3.93 6.96 0.33
N ALA A 27 4.78 6.08 -0.18
CA ALA A 27 6.22 6.29 -0.20
C ALA A 27 6.83 5.79 -1.50
N CYS A 28 7.58 6.66 -2.16
CA CYS A 28 8.34 6.33 -3.36
C CYS A 28 9.77 6.87 -3.17
N VAL A 29 10.74 5.96 -3.11
CA VAL A 29 12.12 6.26 -2.71
C VAL A 29 13.08 5.80 -3.78
N VAL A 30 14.05 6.65 -4.11
CA VAL A 30 15.18 6.30 -4.99
C VAL A 30 16.46 6.36 -4.18
N ILE A 31 17.26 5.30 -4.27
CA ILE A 31 18.61 5.25 -3.73
C ILE A 31 19.58 5.14 -4.89
N ILE A 32 20.51 6.08 -4.97
CA ILE A 32 21.61 6.07 -5.93
C ILE A 32 22.88 5.76 -5.16
N ARG A 33 23.54 4.66 -5.50
CA ARG A 33 24.82 4.28 -4.91
C ARG A 33 25.72 3.71 -5.98
N ASN A 34 26.91 4.29 -6.11
CA ASN A 34 27.84 3.99 -7.21
C ASN A 34 27.09 4.11 -8.56
N ASN A 35 27.12 3.07 -9.38
CA ASN A 35 26.43 3.01 -10.67
C ASN A 35 25.10 2.24 -10.60
N HIS A 36 24.49 2.14 -9.41
CA HIS A 36 23.23 1.44 -9.18
C HIS A 36 22.15 2.42 -8.75
N LEU A 37 20.98 2.28 -9.37
CA LEU A 37 19.76 3.00 -9.02
C LEU A 37 18.73 1.97 -8.54
N ILE A 38 18.27 2.12 -7.30
CA ILE A 38 17.29 1.24 -6.66
C ILE A 38 16.05 2.05 -6.34
N VAL A 39 14.88 1.55 -6.73
CA VAL A 39 13.59 2.19 -6.46
C VAL A 39 12.76 1.29 -5.56
N ALA A 40 12.17 1.88 -4.52
CA ALA A 40 11.19 1.23 -3.66
C ALA A 40 9.89 2.05 -3.67
N ASN A 41 8.75 1.39 -3.89
CA ASN A 41 7.43 2.03 -3.90
C ASN A 41 6.47 1.29 -2.98
N ALA A 42 5.71 2.07 -2.20
CA ALA A 42 4.65 1.62 -1.32
C ALA A 42 3.47 2.59 -1.47
N GLY A 43 2.48 2.21 -2.29
CA GLY A 43 1.31 3.03 -2.59
C GLY A 43 1.21 3.32 -4.08
N ASP A 44 0.50 4.38 -4.42
CA ASP A 44 0.10 4.67 -5.79
C ASP A 44 0.86 5.85 -6.43
N SER A 45 1.93 6.30 -5.78
CA SER A 45 2.90 7.21 -6.36
C SER A 45 3.80 6.47 -7.37
N ARG A 46 4.41 7.21 -8.30
CA ARG A 46 5.26 6.65 -9.36
C ARG A 46 6.61 7.33 -9.47
N CYS A 47 7.67 6.52 -9.57
CA CYS A 47 9.00 6.97 -9.97
C CYS A 47 9.16 6.87 -11.49
N VAL A 48 9.60 7.96 -12.11
CA VAL A 48 9.93 8.01 -13.54
C VAL A 48 11.32 8.61 -13.74
N ILE A 49 12.05 8.14 -14.75
CA ILE A 49 13.33 8.72 -15.17
C ILE A 49 13.27 9.12 -16.64
N SER A 50 13.90 10.24 -16.99
CA SER A 50 14.08 10.63 -18.38
C SER A 50 15.44 10.20 -18.89
N ARG A 51 15.47 9.51 -20.04
CA ARG A 51 16.72 9.14 -20.74
C ARG A 51 16.55 9.46 -22.23
N LYS A 52 17.44 10.31 -22.75
CA LYS A 52 17.38 10.78 -24.16
C LYS A 52 16.03 11.40 -24.54
N GLY A 53 15.42 12.16 -23.62
CA GLY A 53 14.12 12.82 -23.84
C GLY A 53 12.90 11.91 -23.75
N GLN A 54 13.08 10.62 -23.44
CA GLN A 54 11.99 9.66 -23.25
C GLN A 54 11.83 9.32 -21.76
N ALA A 55 10.59 9.26 -21.28
CA ALA A 55 10.27 8.92 -19.90
C ALA A 55 10.10 7.41 -19.74
N TYR A 56 10.73 6.84 -18.71
CA TYR A 56 10.66 5.43 -18.35
C TYR A 56 10.16 5.29 -16.91
N SER A 57 9.19 4.40 -16.70
CA SER A 57 8.68 4.11 -15.34
C SER A 57 9.65 3.16 -14.62
N LEU A 58 10.04 3.54 -13.40
CA LEU A 58 10.96 2.76 -12.57
C LEU A 58 10.28 2.05 -11.39
N SER A 59 9.01 2.38 -11.13
CA SER A 59 8.18 1.69 -10.14
C SER A 59 6.87 1.24 -10.75
N ARG A 60 6.19 0.32 -10.07
CA ARG A 60 4.81 -0.08 -10.34
C ARG A 60 3.92 0.49 -9.25
N ASP A 61 2.84 1.16 -9.64
CA ASP A 61 1.86 1.69 -8.71
C ASP A 61 1.07 0.52 -8.09
N HIS A 62 0.80 0.60 -6.79
CA HIS A 62 -0.09 -0.34 -6.12
C HIS A 62 -1.52 0.18 -6.23
N LYS A 63 -2.28 -0.38 -7.17
CA LYS A 63 -3.69 -0.06 -7.38
C LYS A 63 -4.55 -1.28 -7.05
N PRO A 64 -5.69 -1.12 -6.36
CA PRO A 64 -6.50 -2.26 -5.92
C PRO A 64 -7.06 -3.11 -7.06
N ASP A 65 -7.27 -2.54 -8.25
CA ASP A 65 -7.74 -3.23 -9.46
C ASP A 65 -6.67 -4.13 -10.11
N LEU A 66 -5.41 -4.06 -9.69
CA LEU A 66 -4.40 -5.02 -10.12
C LEU A 66 -4.67 -6.38 -9.49
N GLU A 67 -4.79 -7.43 -10.30
CA GLU A 67 -5.15 -8.77 -9.81
C GLU A 67 -4.24 -9.28 -8.69
N ALA A 68 -2.93 -9.01 -8.74
CA ALA A 68 -2.01 -9.38 -7.66
C ALA A 68 -2.31 -8.66 -6.33
N GLU A 69 -2.73 -7.39 -6.41
CA GLU A 69 -3.07 -6.59 -5.22
C GLU A 69 -4.46 -6.97 -4.70
N LYS A 70 -5.40 -7.23 -5.59
CA LYS A 70 -6.72 -7.77 -5.27
C LYS A 70 -6.64 -9.12 -4.56
N GLU A 71 -5.83 -10.05 -5.06
CA GLU A 71 -5.60 -11.33 -4.40
C GLU A 71 -5.00 -11.14 -3.00
N ARG A 72 -4.01 -10.25 -2.86
CA ARG A 72 -3.39 -9.91 -1.57
C ARG A 72 -4.42 -9.34 -0.58
N ILE A 73 -5.28 -8.42 -1.03
CA ILE A 73 -6.34 -7.79 -0.21
C ILE A 73 -7.36 -8.85 0.24
N LEU A 74 -7.86 -9.68 -0.69
CA LEU A 74 -8.84 -10.71 -0.40
C LEU A 74 -8.29 -11.78 0.57
N LYS A 75 -7.04 -12.22 0.36
CA LYS A 75 -6.36 -13.17 1.26
C LYS A 75 -6.16 -12.62 2.67
N ALA A 76 -6.09 -11.29 2.81
CA ALA A 76 -6.02 -10.61 4.10
C ALA A 76 -7.39 -10.36 4.74
N GLY A 77 -8.50 -10.82 4.13
CA GLY A 77 -9.86 -10.61 4.63
C GLY A 77 -10.45 -9.23 4.28
N GLY A 78 -9.79 -8.46 3.40
CA GLY A 78 -10.31 -7.19 2.89
C GLY A 78 -11.14 -7.35 1.61
N PHE A 79 -11.72 -6.25 1.15
CA PHE A 79 -12.48 -6.15 -0.10
C PHE A 79 -12.18 -4.83 -0.81
N ILE A 80 -12.55 -4.74 -2.08
CA ILE A 80 -12.34 -3.53 -2.89
C ILE A 80 -13.68 -2.91 -3.21
N HIS A 81 -13.82 -1.61 -2.96
CA HIS A 81 -15.02 -0.85 -3.28
C HIS A 81 -14.64 0.48 -3.93
N ALA A 82 -15.20 0.76 -5.12
CA ALA A 82 -14.98 1.99 -5.89
C ALA A 82 -13.48 2.36 -6.05
N GLY A 83 -12.62 1.38 -6.35
CA GLY A 83 -11.19 1.59 -6.55
C GLY A 83 -10.36 1.80 -5.28
N ARG A 84 -10.94 1.56 -4.10
CA ARG A 84 -10.26 1.63 -2.79
C ARG A 84 -10.30 0.28 -2.09
N SER A 85 -9.21 -0.10 -1.44
CA SER A 85 -9.17 -1.26 -0.54
C SER A 85 -9.78 -0.90 0.82
N LEU A 86 -10.63 -1.80 1.33
CA LEU A 86 -11.28 -1.72 2.63
C LEU A 86 -10.98 -3.03 3.36
N ILE A 87 -10.74 -2.95 4.67
CA ILE A 87 -10.58 -4.14 5.52
C ILE A 87 -11.91 -4.33 6.25
N LEU A 88 -12.54 -5.51 6.13
CA LEU A 88 -13.70 -5.84 6.96
C LEU A 88 -13.18 -6.14 8.37
N GLU A 89 -13.76 -5.51 9.38
CA GLU A 89 -13.71 -6.09 10.71
C GLU A 89 -14.40 -7.44 10.67
N CYS A 90 -13.65 -8.50 10.93
CA CYS A 90 -14.21 -9.80 11.22
C CYS A 90 -14.91 -9.69 12.59
N GLY A 91 -16.19 -9.29 12.60
CA GLY A 91 -16.92 -9.11 13.87
C GLY A 91 -18.39 -8.68 13.82
N LEU A 92 -18.93 -8.13 12.73
CA LEU A 92 -20.32 -7.60 12.73
C LEU A 92 -21.25 -8.12 11.63
N TYR A 93 -20.95 -9.27 11.02
CA TYR A 93 -21.92 -10.00 10.18
C TYR A 93 -22.27 -11.36 10.79
N SER A 94 -22.62 -11.35 12.07
CA SER A 94 -23.41 -12.41 12.71
C SER A 94 -24.37 -11.80 13.72
N GLN A 95 -25.33 -11.02 13.23
CA GLN A 95 -26.68 -10.85 13.80
C GLN A 95 -27.49 -9.86 12.95
N THR A 96 -28.15 -10.37 11.92
CA THR A 96 -29.61 -10.29 11.63
C THR A 96 -29.88 -11.12 10.39
#